data_AF-A0A4R7ZK36-F1
#
_entry.id   AF-A0A4R7ZK36-F1
#
_cell.length_a   1.000
_cell.length_b   1.000
_cell.length_c   1.000
_cell.angle_alpha   90.00
_cell.angle_beta   90.00
_cell.angle_gamma   90.00
#
_symmetry.space_group_name_H-M   'P 1'
#
loop_
_entity.id
_entity.type
_entity.pdbx_description
1 polymer ?
#
loop_
_entity_poly.entity_id
_entity_poly.type
_entity_poly.pdbx_seq_one_letter_code
_entity_poly.pdbx_strand_id
1 'polypeptide(L)'
;MVERNISAETEGAVLLEALLHDRYGAVYVNVNPDCKVASVRVMTTDSEGVAAQAIADGKLTWDEEDRRLTVDIEAPGVNSRDGWRVDVWAELPPGSTLDAHTDEADVETSGEAPLADAMIETTTGEVRVEDAVKAYVKTVSGPVHVGFADEAVVRTEGDVAPDRDHVTIGEVGALDVQTTGGKVRVEHAIISLAVKTKDGDVEIDSTSSDGTDVRSQSGRITATVTGGKNHQFSSPTGVVDITVEYTAPPDVKIQASDIRGPVRPTLSEGFLEVNQHRPPSAAASGLGAGQAAGGGAAGGSAAAGAAATRAGERRAAIEC
;
A
#
# COMPACT_ATOMS: atom_id res chain seq x y z
N MET A 1 2.87 25.55 19.84
CA MET A 1 1.88 24.48 19.82
C MET A 1 0.49 25.08 19.71
N VAL A 2 -0.19 24.75 18.63
CA VAL A 2 -1.62 25.01 18.40
C VAL A 2 -2.33 23.66 18.36
N GLU A 3 -3.48 23.57 19.02
CA GLU A 3 -4.26 22.35 19.12
C GLU A 3 -5.76 22.68 19.02
N ARG A 4 -6.50 21.82 18.32
CA ARG A 4 -7.96 21.84 18.29
C ARG A 4 -8.50 20.44 18.45
N ASN A 5 -9.64 20.32 19.12
CA ASN A 5 -10.30 19.06 19.39
C ASN A 5 -11.76 19.13 18.95
N ILE A 6 -12.28 18.01 18.47
CA ILE A 6 -13.70 17.80 18.21
C ILE A 6 -14.05 16.36 18.58
N SER A 7 -15.26 16.16 19.12
CA SER A 7 -15.80 14.84 19.42
C SER A 7 -17.16 14.70 18.77
N ALA A 8 -17.53 13.48 18.41
CA ALA A 8 -18.90 13.16 18.07
C ALA A 8 -19.82 13.39 19.27
N GLU A 9 -21.09 13.70 19.03
CA GLU A 9 -22.09 13.86 20.09
C GLU A 9 -22.87 12.57 20.37
N THR A 10 -22.65 11.52 19.56
CA THR A 10 -23.34 10.23 19.65
C THR A 10 -22.38 9.07 19.79
N GLU A 11 -22.79 8.03 20.53
CA GLU A 11 -22.02 6.80 20.67
C GLU A 11 -22.06 5.90 19.41
N GLY A 12 -20.97 5.16 19.19
CA GLY A 12 -20.85 4.09 18.19
C GLY A 12 -20.10 4.49 16.92
N ALA A 13 -20.11 3.63 15.91
CA ALA A 13 -19.37 3.82 14.66
C ALA A 13 -19.67 5.17 13.98
N VAL A 14 -18.63 5.82 13.46
CA VAL A 14 -18.72 7.09 12.73
C VAL A 14 -17.97 7.00 11.40
N LEU A 15 -18.26 7.94 10.50
CA LEU A 15 -17.40 8.23 9.36
C LEU A 15 -16.42 9.35 9.74
N LEU A 16 -15.12 9.07 9.76
CA LEU A 16 -14.08 10.08 9.86
C LEU A 16 -13.64 10.49 8.46
N GLU A 17 -13.88 11.74 8.09
CA GLU A 17 -13.40 12.35 6.85
C GLU A 17 -12.21 13.27 7.18
N ALA A 18 -11.00 12.90 6.76
CA ALA A 18 -9.76 13.62 7.03
C ALA A 18 -9.15 14.15 5.72
N LEU A 19 -9.30 15.45 5.48
CA LEU A 19 -8.82 16.15 4.30
C LEU A 19 -7.61 17.02 4.69
N LEU A 20 -6.42 16.67 4.20
CA LEU A 20 -5.18 17.43 4.41
C LEU A 20 -4.60 17.88 3.06
N HIS A 21 -4.86 19.13 2.70
CA HIS A 21 -4.48 19.70 1.41
C HIS A 21 -3.22 20.57 1.51
N ASP A 22 -2.34 20.47 0.49
CA ASP A 22 -1.12 21.26 0.35
C ASP A 22 -0.16 21.20 1.56
N ARG A 23 -0.14 20.07 2.28
CA ARG A 23 0.55 19.95 3.57
C ARG A 23 1.28 18.64 3.81
N TYR A 24 2.46 18.78 4.42
CA TYR A 24 3.10 17.68 5.12
C TYR A 24 2.41 17.41 6.46
N GLY A 25 2.06 16.15 6.71
CA GLY A 25 1.34 15.80 7.93
C GLY A 25 1.36 14.32 8.26
N ALA A 26 0.61 13.96 9.29
CA ALA A 26 0.20 12.58 9.48
C ALA A 26 -1.23 12.49 9.99
N VAL A 27 -1.91 11.41 9.62
CA VAL A 27 -3.21 11.02 10.14
C VAL A 27 -3.04 9.71 10.90
N TYR A 28 -3.20 9.78 12.21
CA TYR A 28 -3.15 8.65 13.12
C TYR A 28 -4.56 8.31 13.56
N VAL A 29 -5.01 7.09 13.26
CA VAL A 29 -6.31 6.58 13.66
C VAL A 29 -6.12 5.38 14.57
N ASN A 30 -6.72 5.42 15.75
CA ASN A 30 -6.74 4.34 16.71
C ASN A 30 -8.17 3.83 16.90
N VAL A 31 -8.44 2.57 16.56
CA VAL A 31 -9.74 1.93 16.80
C VAL A 31 -9.69 1.20 18.14
N ASN A 32 -10.31 1.81 19.14
CA ASN A 32 -10.29 1.29 20.51
C ASN A 32 -11.63 0.58 20.81
N PRO A 33 -11.64 -0.72 21.20
CA PRO A 33 -12.86 -1.46 21.50
C PRO A 33 -13.67 -0.88 22.68
N ASP A 34 -13.02 -0.14 23.58
CA ASP A 34 -13.68 0.53 24.70
C ASP A 34 -14.16 1.95 24.35
N CYS A 35 -13.80 2.47 23.18
CA CYS A 35 -14.23 3.79 22.73
C CYS A 35 -15.70 3.75 22.31
N LYS A 36 -16.51 4.56 22.98
CA LYS A 36 -17.91 4.81 22.60
C LYS A 36 -18.04 6.13 21.82
N VAL A 37 -17.26 7.10 22.30
CA VAL A 37 -17.00 8.49 21.90
C VAL A 37 -15.99 8.72 20.77
N ALA A 38 -16.33 8.80 19.49
CA ALA A 38 -15.33 9.21 18.50
C ALA A 38 -14.77 10.60 18.81
N SER A 39 -13.45 10.76 18.77
CA SER A 39 -12.78 12.03 19.03
C SER A 39 -11.60 12.25 18.09
N VAL A 40 -11.37 13.51 17.74
CA VAL A 40 -10.25 13.92 16.89
C VAL A 40 -9.55 15.13 17.47
N ARG A 41 -8.23 15.06 17.49
CA ARG A 41 -7.30 16.10 17.90
C ARG A 41 -6.40 16.46 16.73
N VAL A 42 -6.39 17.73 16.35
CA VAL A 42 -5.50 18.27 15.32
C VAL A 42 -4.47 19.16 16.00
N MET A 43 -3.19 18.93 15.75
CA MET A 43 -2.12 19.68 16.39
C MET A 43 -0.92 19.96 15.49
N THR A 44 -0.17 20.98 15.87
CA THR A 44 1.17 21.27 15.33
C THR A 44 2.07 21.73 16.47
N THR A 45 3.36 21.41 16.37
CA THR A 45 4.36 21.84 17.34
C THR A 45 4.58 23.36 17.30
N ASP A 46 4.37 23.98 16.14
CA ASP A 46 4.49 25.40 15.93
C ASP A 46 3.44 26.19 16.73
N SER A 47 3.83 27.33 17.31
CA SER A 47 2.89 28.27 17.97
C SER A 47 2.44 29.40 17.05
N GLU A 48 3.18 29.64 15.98
CA GLU A 48 2.97 30.70 14.99
C GLU A 48 3.34 30.17 13.61
N GLY A 49 3.02 30.90 12.55
CA GLY A 49 3.33 30.50 11.17
C GLY A 49 2.19 29.78 10.48
N VAL A 50 2.46 29.27 9.27
CA VAL A 50 1.39 28.84 8.36
C VAL A 50 0.72 27.54 8.83
N ALA A 51 1.43 26.63 9.52
CA ALA A 51 0.79 25.44 10.10
C ALA A 51 -0.12 25.78 11.28
N ALA A 52 0.33 26.65 12.20
CA ALA A 52 -0.49 27.16 13.29
C ALA A 52 -1.75 27.86 12.76
N GLN A 53 -1.60 28.69 11.72
CA GLN A 53 -2.71 29.37 11.07
C GLN A 53 -3.67 28.39 10.37
N ALA A 54 -3.14 27.38 9.68
CA ALA A 54 -3.96 26.36 9.03
C ALA A 54 -4.84 25.58 10.01
N ILE A 55 -4.30 25.21 11.18
CA ILE A 55 -5.11 24.57 12.22
C ILE A 55 -6.16 25.55 12.75
N ALA A 56 -5.81 26.81 12.97
CA ALA A 56 -6.75 27.83 13.45
C ALA A 56 -7.91 28.07 12.47
N ASP A 57 -7.63 28.11 11.16
CA ASP A 57 -8.61 28.37 10.10
C ASP A 57 -9.33 27.11 9.61
N GLY A 58 -8.77 25.93 9.87
CA GLY A 58 -9.30 24.64 9.44
C GLY A 58 -10.74 24.38 9.90
N LYS A 59 -11.46 23.56 9.16
CA LYS A 59 -12.85 23.23 9.45
C LYS A 59 -12.91 21.88 10.18
N LEU A 60 -13.39 21.91 11.43
CA LEU A 60 -13.66 20.74 12.23
C LEU A 60 -15.17 20.72 12.50
N THR A 61 -15.90 19.75 11.97
CA THR A 61 -17.37 19.66 12.09
C THR A 61 -17.84 18.25 12.41
N TRP A 62 -18.90 18.18 13.21
CA TRP A 62 -19.66 16.97 13.47
C TRP A 62 -21.04 17.12 12.83
N ASP A 63 -21.43 16.14 12.03
CA ASP A 63 -22.77 16.00 11.46
C ASP A 63 -23.46 14.79 12.11
N GLU A 64 -24.50 15.05 12.90
CA GLU A 64 -25.23 14.02 13.64
C GLU A 64 -26.09 13.14 12.71
N GLU A 65 -26.62 13.71 11.62
CA GLU A 65 -27.52 12.99 10.71
C GLU A 65 -26.75 11.90 9.94
N ASP A 66 -25.57 12.26 9.44
CA ASP A 66 -24.69 11.35 8.71
C ASP A 66 -23.68 10.61 9.61
N ARG A 67 -23.65 10.91 10.92
CA ARG A 67 -22.65 10.44 11.89
C ARG A 67 -21.22 10.66 11.38
N ARG A 68 -20.97 11.84 10.83
CA ARG A 68 -19.73 12.20 10.13
C ARG A 68 -18.93 13.21 10.94
N LEU A 69 -17.67 12.90 11.17
CA LEU A 69 -16.69 13.82 11.74
C LEU A 69 -15.73 14.24 10.63
N THR A 70 -15.78 15.51 10.25
CA THR A 70 -14.93 16.07 9.19
C THR A 70 -13.83 16.91 9.80
N VAL A 71 -12.59 16.64 9.37
CA VAL A 71 -11.40 17.46 9.59
C VAL A 71 -10.87 17.88 8.23
N ASP A 72 -11.00 19.16 7.92
CA ASP A 72 -10.56 19.75 6.66
C ASP A 72 -9.56 20.86 6.95
N ILE A 73 -8.29 20.58 6.67
CA ILE A 73 -7.17 21.49 6.88
C ILE A 73 -6.55 21.79 5.52
N GLU A 74 -6.82 22.99 5.02
CA GLU A 74 -6.15 23.54 3.84
C GLU A 74 -5.03 24.47 4.30
N ALA A 75 -3.90 24.41 3.61
CA ALA A 75 -2.88 25.41 3.83
C ALA A 75 -2.03 25.68 2.59
N PRO A 76 -2.39 26.70 1.80
CA PRO A 76 -1.70 26.97 0.55
C PRO A 76 -0.29 27.52 0.78
N GLY A 77 0.62 27.20 -0.15
CA GLY A 77 1.87 27.95 -0.35
C GLY A 77 3.05 27.54 0.53
N VAL A 78 3.12 26.27 0.88
CA VAL A 78 4.05 25.73 1.88
C VAL A 78 4.79 24.54 1.35
N ASN A 79 6.12 24.64 1.38
CA ASN A 79 6.96 23.54 1.00
C ASN A 79 7.16 22.63 2.21
N SER A 80 7.04 21.33 2.03
CA SER A 80 7.37 20.31 3.04
C SER A 80 8.79 20.45 3.62
N ARG A 81 9.69 21.15 2.92
CA ARG A 81 11.06 21.45 3.38
C ARG A 81 11.14 22.41 4.56
N ASP A 82 10.11 23.20 4.82
CA ASP A 82 10.14 24.21 5.89
C ASP A 82 9.93 23.59 7.29
N GLY A 83 9.69 22.27 7.35
CA GLY A 83 9.65 21.48 8.59
C GLY A 83 8.32 21.57 9.34
N TRP A 84 7.30 22.19 8.74
CA TRP A 84 5.99 22.34 9.36
C TRP A 84 5.15 21.10 9.13
N ARG A 85 4.56 20.58 10.21
CA ARG A 85 3.78 19.35 10.20
C ARG A 85 2.46 19.56 10.94
N VAL A 86 1.38 19.05 10.36
CA VAL A 86 0.07 18.95 11.00
C VAL A 86 -0.19 17.48 11.30
N ASP A 87 -0.51 17.19 12.56
CA ASP A 87 -0.86 15.84 13.00
C ASP A 87 -2.33 15.77 13.38
N VAL A 88 -3.05 14.83 12.78
CA VAL A 88 -4.43 14.47 13.11
C VAL A 88 -4.40 13.17 13.89
N TRP A 89 -4.89 13.19 15.12
CA TRP A 89 -5.03 12.02 15.97
C TRP A 89 -6.51 11.74 16.19
N ALA A 90 -6.98 10.57 15.79
CA ALA A 90 -8.36 10.16 15.96
C ALA A 90 -8.46 8.90 16.82
N GLU A 91 -9.40 8.88 17.75
CA GLU A 91 -9.85 7.67 18.43
C GLU A 91 -11.27 7.35 17.99
N LEU A 92 -11.46 6.15 17.44
CA LEU A 92 -12.72 5.73 16.83
C LEU A 92 -13.28 4.48 17.53
N PRO A 93 -14.61 4.37 17.68
CA PRO A 93 -15.28 3.12 18.05
C PRO A 93 -15.12 2.05 16.96
N PRO A 94 -15.24 0.76 17.31
CA PRO A 94 -15.21 -0.35 16.35
C PRO A 94 -16.24 -0.20 15.23
N GLY A 95 -15.87 -0.64 14.03
CA GLY A 95 -16.74 -0.56 12.85
C GLY A 95 -16.92 0.84 12.28
N SER A 96 -16.12 1.82 12.74
CA SER A 96 -16.04 3.14 12.10
C SER A 96 -15.39 3.04 10.72
N THR A 97 -15.65 4.04 9.89
CA THR A 97 -15.08 4.18 8.54
C THR A 97 -14.09 5.33 8.53
N LEU A 98 -12.95 5.14 7.86
CA LEU A 98 -11.98 6.19 7.57
C LEU A 98 -12.05 6.56 6.09
N ASP A 99 -12.16 7.85 5.81
CA ASP A 99 -12.03 8.45 4.49
C ASP A 99 -10.95 9.55 4.56
N ALA A 100 -9.74 9.25 4.11
CA ALA A 100 -8.58 10.13 4.21
C ALA A 100 -8.07 10.54 2.83
N HIS A 101 -8.04 11.84 2.57
CA HIS A 101 -7.46 12.42 1.37
C HIS A 101 -6.32 13.36 1.75
N THR A 102 -5.10 13.05 1.31
CA THR A 102 -3.91 13.82 1.67
C THR A 102 -3.01 14.09 0.48
N ASP A 103 -2.36 15.25 0.43
CA ASP A 103 -1.36 15.50 -0.60
C ASP A 103 0.02 14.96 -0.19
N GLU A 104 0.48 15.28 1.02
CA GLU A 104 1.79 14.86 1.52
C GLU A 104 1.74 14.34 2.97
N ALA A 105 0.91 13.34 3.29
CA ALA A 105 0.80 12.87 4.68
C ALA A 105 0.93 11.36 4.84
N ASP A 106 1.61 10.97 5.92
CA ASP A 106 1.62 9.59 6.40
C ASP A 106 0.23 9.27 6.98
N VAL A 107 -0.34 8.10 6.67
CA VAL A 107 -1.63 7.66 7.24
C VAL A 107 -1.41 6.33 7.93
N GLU A 108 -1.66 6.28 9.24
CA GLU A 108 -1.49 5.10 10.07
C GLU A 108 -2.80 4.78 10.80
N THR A 109 -3.37 3.62 10.53
CA THR A 109 -4.48 3.06 11.30
C THR A 109 -3.96 1.92 12.16
N SER A 110 -4.32 1.96 13.44
CA SER A 110 -3.97 0.98 14.46
C SER A 110 -5.17 0.72 15.35
N GLY A 111 -5.11 -0.33 16.18
CA GLY A 111 -6.18 -0.65 17.12
C GLY A 111 -6.34 -2.14 17.34
N GLU A 112 -7.19 -2.50 18.31
CA GLU A 112 -7.53 -3.91 18.59
C GLU A 112 -8.77 -4.39 17.84
N ALA A 113 -9.50 -3.47 17.19
CA ALA A 113 -10.70 -3.76 16.43
C ALA A 113 -10.58 -3.24 15.00
N PRO A 114 -11.19 -3.93 14.02
CA PRO A 114 -11.11 -3.53 12.61
C PRO A 114 -11.92 -2.26 12.34
N LEU A 115 -11.43 -1.45 11.39
CA LEU A 115 -12.26 -0.49 10.67
C LEU A 115 -13.27 -1.24 9.79
N ALA A 116 -14.46 -0.67 9.59
CA ALA A 116 -15.41 -1.22 8.62
C ALA A 116 -14.90 -0.99 7.19
N ASP A 117 -14.47 0.24 6.88
CA ASP A 117 -13.83 0.56 5.62
C ASP A 117 -12.72 1.59 5.87
N ALA A 118 -11.59 1.46 5.17
CA ALA A 118 -10.48 2.41 5.15
C ALA A 118 -10.23 2.85 3.70
N MET A 119 -10.75 4.02 3.33
CA MET A 119 -10.50 4.65 2.04
C MET A 119 -9.41 5.71 2.22
N ILE A 120 -8.25 5.49 1.61
CA ILE A 120 -7.08 6.34 1.77
C ILE A 120 -6.56 6.70 0.38
N GLU A 121 -6.60 7.98 0.05
CA GLU A 121 -5.97 8.53 -1.14
C GLU A 121 -4.88 9.51 -0.71
N THR A 122 -3.64 9.24 -1.13
CA THR A 122 -2.53 10.15 -0.89
C THR A 122 -1.69 10.42 -2.14
N THR A 123 -1.19 11.63 -2.34
CA THR A 123 -0.18 11.84 -3.39
C THR A 123 1.17 11.30 -2.94
N THR A 124 1.62 11.67 -1.74
CA THR A 124 2.85 11.14 -1.15
C THR A 124 2.70 10.86 0.34
N GLY A 125 3.26 9.75 0.80
CA GLY A 125 3.23 9.39 2.21
C GLY A 125 3.28 7.88 2.42
N GLU A 126 3.67 7.46 3.61
CA GLU A 126 3.51 6.06 4.02
C GLU A 126 2.06 5.79 4.42
N VAL A 127 1.47 4.72 3.90
CA VAL A 127 0.13 4.27 4.30
C VAL A 127 0.27 2.95 5.04
N ARG A 128 -0.23 2.89 6.27
CA ARG A 128 -0.23 1.70 7.11
C ARG A 128 -1.65 1.47 7.63
N VAL A 129 -2.27 0.38 7.19
CA VAL A 129 -3.59 -0.07 7.67
C VAL A 129 -3.39 -1.37 8.42
N GLU A 130 -3.48 -1.38 9.75
CA GLU A 130 -3.25 -2.61 10.52
C GLU A 130 -4.40 -3.62 10.38
N ASP A 131 -5.65 -3.19 10.54
CA ASP A 131 -6.82 -4.07 10.48
C ASP A 131 -8.05 -3.30 9.94
N ALA A 132 -8.66 -3.81 8.86
CA ALA A 132 -9.88 -3.27 8.27
C ALA A 132 -10.67 -4.37 7.54
N VAL A 133 -12.00 -4.34 7.59
CA VAL A 133 -12.81 -5.25 6.77
C VAL A 133 -12.57 -4.96 5.28
N LYS A 134 -12.63 -3.69 4.86
CA LYS A 134 -12.19 -3.28 3.52
C LYS A 134 -11.13 -2.20 3.56
N ALA A 135 -10.06 -2.38 2.79
CA ALA A 135 -9.00 -1.39 2.61
C ALA A 135 -8.90 -0.96 1.13
N TYR A 136 -9.17 0.31 0.85
CA TYR A 136 -8.89 0.93 -0.44
C TYR A 136 -7.76 1.92 -0.25
N VAL A 137 -6.60 1.65 -0.84
CA VAL A 137 -5.43 2.52 -0.77
C VAL A 137 -5.02 2.93 -2.17
N LYS A 138 -4.99 4.24 -2.42
CA LYS A 138 -4.43 4.83 -3.62
C LYS A 138 -3.31 5.78 -3.24
N THR A 139 -2.11 5.53 -3.74
CA THR A 139 -0.98 6.44 -3.55
C THR A 139 -0.25 6.74 -4.86
N VAL A 140 0.29 7.95 -5.04
CA VAL A 140 1.25 8.16 -6.14
C VAL A 140 2.63 7.65 -5.73
N SER A 141 3.08 7.91 -4.50
CA SER A 141 4.38 7.48 -4.01
C SER A 141 4.39 7.23 -2.51
N GLY A 142 5.09 6.19 -2.09
CA GLY A 142 5.28 5.82 -0.70
C GLY A 142 4.94 4.36 -0.43
N PRO A 143 5.46 3.80 0.68
CA PRO A 143 5.19 2.43 1.05
C PRO A 143 3.74 2.29 1.54
N VAL A 144 3.13 1.15 1.19
CA VAL A 144 1.80 0.73 1.62
C VAL A 144 1.94 -0.57 2.41
N HIS A 145 1.40 -0.58 3.62
CA HIS A 145 1.24 -1.77 4.43
C HIS A 145 -0.24 -1.98 4.74
N VAL A 146 -0.75 -3.18 4.45
CA VAL A 146 -2.08 -3.63 4.91
C VAL A 146 -1.86 -4.91 5.70
N GLY A 147 -2.15 -4.89 7.00
CA GLY A 147 -1.92 -6.01 7.91
C GLY A 147 -2.95 -7.11 7.70
N PHE A 148 -4.19 -6.88 8.12
CA PHE A 148 -5.32 -7.79 7.91
C PHE A 148 -6.45 -7.07 7.15
N ALA A 149 -7.02 -7.73 6.13
CA ALA A 149 -8.29 -7.29 5.55
C ALA A 149 -9.12 -8.39 4.89
N ASP A 150 -10.45 -8.30 4.94
CA ASP A 150 -11.30 -9.20 4.16
C ASP A 150 -11.21 -8.88 2.66
N GLU A 151 -11.16 -7.60 2.31
CA GLU A 151 -10.95 -7.10 0.94
C GLU A 151 -9.94 -5.96 0.92
N ALA A 152 -8.95 -6.03 0.04
CA ALA A 152 -7.99 -4.95 -0.16
C ALA A 152 -7.80 -4.62 -1.65
N VAL A 153 -7.85 -3.32 -1.96
CA VAL A 153 -7.53 -2.76 -3.27
C VAL A 153 -6.43 -1.74 -3.10
N VAL A 154 -5.26 -2.02 -3.68
CA VAL A 154 -4.08 -1.14 -3.57
C VAL A 154 -3.65 -0.68 -4.94
N ARG A 155 -3.59 0.64 -5.14
CA ARG A 155 -3.21 1.28 -6.39
C ARG A 155 -2.03 2.22 -6.17
N THR A 156 -0.93 1.98 -6.88
CA THR A 156 0.23 2.88 -6.87
C THR A 156 0.59 3.32 -8.30
N GLU A 157 0.65 4.63 -8.53
CA GLU A 157 0.75 5.18 -9.91
C GLU A 157 2.13 5.79 -10.24
N GLY A 158 2.90 6.26 -9.25
CA GLY A 158 4.14 7.00 -9.47
C GLY A 158 5.35 6.15 -9.87
N ASP A 159 6.42 6.84 -10.25
CA ASP A 159 7.71 6.20 -10.56
C ASP A 159 8.37 5.76 -9.25
N VAL A 160 8.40 4.45 -9.07
CA VAL A 160 8.88 3.80 -7.86
C VAL A 160 10.36 3.47 -8.04
N ALA A 161 11.19 4.01 -7.16
CA ALA A 161 12.58 3.58 -7.08
C ALA A 161 12.61 2.05 -6.80
N PRO A 162 13.36 1.26 -7.60
CA PRO A 162 13.33 -0.21 -7.55
C PRO A 162 13.81 -0.81 -6.23
N ASP A 163 14.49 -0.02 -5.39
CA ASP A 163 15.22 -0.49 -4.22
C ASP A 163 14.42 -0.40 -2.91
N ARG A 164 13.14 -0.05 -2.95
CA ARG A 164 12.29 0.07 -1.75
C ARG A 164 11.08 -0.84 -1.85
N ASP A 165 10.82 -1.60 -0.79
CA ASP A 165 9.56 -2.33 -0.62
C ASP A 165 8.41 -1.32 -0.68
N HIS A 166 7.44 -1.57 -1.56
CA HIS A 166 6.37 -0.60 -1.82
C HIS A 166 5.01 -1.07 -1.35
N VAL A 167 4.72 -2.37 -1.44
CA VAL A 167 3.43 -2.89 -1.01
C VAL A 167 3.64 -4.18 -0.22
N THR A 168 3.30 -4.16 1.05
CA THR A 168 3.33 -5.34 1.93
C THR A 168 1.92 -5.61 2.44
N ILE A 169 1.36 -6.74 2.02
CA ILE A 169 0.05 -7.22 2.46
C ILE A 169 0.28 -8.42 3.38
N GLY A 170 -0.24 -8.39 4.60
CA GLY A 170 -0.21 -9.51 5.53
C GLY A 170 -1.22 -10.59 5.11
N GLU A 171 -2.31 -10.71 5.86
CA GLU A 171 -3.38 -11.66 5.58
C GLU A 171 -4.58 -10.98 4.93
N VAL A 172 -5.02 -11.51 3.79
CA VAL A 172 -6.14 -10.94 3.04
C VAL A 172 -7.08 -11.99 2.47
N GLY A 173 -8.38 -11.71 2.54
CA GLY A 173 -9.40 -12.50 1.84
C GLY A 173 -9.28 -12.31 0.32
N ALA A 174 -9.70 -11.16 -0.19
CA ALA A 174 -9.64 -10.78 -1.60
C ALA A 174 -8.69 -9.60 -1.82
N LEU A 175 -7.76 -9.73 -2.77
CA LEU A 175 -6.74 -8.71 -3.05
C LEU A 175 -6.68 -8.33 -4.54
N ASP A 176 -6.72 -7.03 -4.84
CA ASP A 176 -6.38 -6.44 -6.15
C ASP A 176 -5.29 -5.36 -5.99
N VAL A 177 -4.05 -5.70 -6.31
CA VAL A 177 -2.91 -4.78 -6.32
C VAL A 177 -2.56 -4.39 -7.74
N GLN A 178 -2.45 -3.08 -8.00
CA GLN A 178 -1.88 -2.56 -9.24
C GLN A 178 -0.82 -1.52 -8.91
N THR A 179 0.41 -1.78 -9.34
CA THR A 179 1.56 -0.89 -9.12
C THR A 179 2.33 -0.64 -10.41
N THR A 180 2.85 0.57 -10.58
CA THR A 180 3.81 0.88 -11.65
C THR A 180 5.17 0.21 -11.39
N GLY A 181 5.56 -0.01 -10.12
CA GLY A 181 6.80 -0.72 -9.84
C GLY A 181 7.11 -0.99 -8.37
N GLY A 182 8.35 -1.42 -8.11
CA GLY A 182 8.82 -1.80 -6.78
C GLY A 182 8.40 -3.22 -6.36
N LYS A 183 8.71 -3.58 -5.13
CA LYS A 183 8.42 -4.92 -4.60
C LYS A 183 7.01 -4.99 -4.02
N VAL A 184 6.27 -6.03 -4.41
CA VAL A 184 4.99 -6.44 -3.80
C VAL A 184 5.22 -7.72 -3.01
N ARG A 185 4.96 -7.69 -1.70
CA ARG A 185 4.96 -8.85 -0.82
C ARG A 185 3.54 -9.13 -0.34
N VAL A 186 3.09 -10.37 -0.47
CA VAL A 186 1.81 -10.85 0.05
C VAL A 186 2.09 -12.06 0.94
N GLU A 187 1.78 -11.98 2.23
CA GLU A 187 2.04 -13.07 3.17
C GLU A 187 1.02 -14.20 3.01
N HIS A 188 -0.27 -13.87 3.04
CA HIS A 188 -1.35 -14.86 2.89
C HIS A 188 -2.56 -14.31 2.12
N ALA A 189 -2.98 -15.02 1.07
CA ALA A 189 -4.21 -14.71 0.33
C ALA A 189 -5.16 -15.93 0.26
N ILE A 190 -6.41 -15.73 0.67
CA ILE A 190 -7.36 -16.84 0.95
C ILE A 190 -8.39 -17.04 -0.17
N ILE A 191 -9.03 -15.97 -0.66
CA ILE A 191 -10.22 -16.07 -1.54
C ILE A 191 -9.84 -15.78 -2.99
N SER A 192 -9.23 -14.62 -3.27
CA SER A 192 -8.82 -14.22 -4.61
C SER A 192 -7.59 -13.33 -4.57
N LEU A 193 -6.67 -13.53 -5.50
CA LEU A 193 -5.43 -12.77 -5.59
C LEU A 193 -5.23 -12.25 -7.01
N ALA A 194 -5.24 -10.93 -7.19
CA ALA A 194 -4.87 -10.26 -8.43
C ALA A 194 -3.72 -9.28 -8.15
N VAL A 195 -2.58 -9.48 -8.80
CA VAL A 195 -1.43 -8.58 -8.68
C VAL A 195 -0.94 -8.22 -10.07
N LYS A 196 -0.89 -6.93 -10.38
CA LYS A 196 -0.36 -6.41 -11.63
C LYS A 196 0.72 -5.39 -11.33
N THR A 197 1.94 -5.71 -11.73
CA THR A 197 3.06 -4.78 -11.68
C THR A 197 3.65 -4.61 -13.07
N LYS A 198 4.03 -3.38 -13.40
CA LYS A 198 4.81 -3.13 -14.62
C LYS A 198 6.27 -3.50 -14.31
N ASP A 199 6.94 -2.74 -13.47
CA ASP A 199 8.37 -2.92 -13.20
C ASP A 199 8.64 -3.25 -11.72
N GLY A 200 8.49 -4.53 -11.34
CA GLY A 200 8.60 -4.92 -9.94
C GLY A 200 8.60 -6.42 -9.67
N ASP A 201 9.26 -6.80 -8.58
CA ASP A 201 9.26 -8.17 -8.06
C ASP A 201 7.99 -8.44 -7.25
N VAL A 202 7.44 -9.64 -7.38
CA VAL A 202 6.27 -10.11 -6.64
C VAL A 202 6.67 -11.34 -5.83
N GLU A 203 6.49 -11.26 -4.51
CA GLU A 203 6.73 -12.34 -3.55
C GLU A 203 5.40 -12.68 -2.87
N ILE A 204 4.93 -13.91 -3.04
CA ILE A 204 3.72 -14.44 -2.40
C ILE A 204 4.14 -15.60 -1.51
N ASP A 205 4.17 -15.37 -0.21
CA ASP A 205 4.62 -16.37 0.76
C ASP A 205 3.68 -17.58 0.76
N SER A 206 2.37 -17.34 0.66
CA SER A 206 1.37 -18.39 0.51
C SER A 206 0.06 -17.90 -0.11
N THR A 207 -0.57 -18.72 -0.96
CA THR A 207 -1.92 -18.49 -1.45
C THR A 207 -2.72 -19.79 -1.52
N SER A 208 -3.97 -19.72 -1.05
CA SER A 208 -4.96 -20.81 -1.13
C SER A 208 -6.18 -20.44 -1.98
N SER A 209 -6.08 -19.34 -2.75
CA SER A 209 -7.21 -18.76 -3.47
C SER A 209 -7.68 -19.61 -4.66
N ASP A 210 -9.00 -19.65 -4.89
CA ASP A 210 -9.58 -20.36 -6.04
C ASP A 210 -9.20 -19.72 -7.39
N GLY A 211 -8.77 -18.46 -7.35
CA GLY A 211 -8.24 -17.69 -8.46
C GLY A 211 -7.02 -16.87 -8.05
N THR A 212 -5.91 -17.04 -8.77
CA THR A 212 -4.71 -16.19 -8.68
C THR A 212 -4.36 -15.69 -10.08
N ASP A 213 -4.23 -14.38 -10.26
CA ASP A 213 -3.75 -13.74 -11.48
C ASP A 213 -2.63 -12.76 -11.15
N VAL A 214 -1.38 -13.21 -11.30
CA VAL A 214 -0.18 -12.45 -10.94
C VAL A 214 0.61 -12.17 -12.21
N ARG A 215 0.78 -10.89 -12.52
CA ARG A 215 1.46 -10.42 -13.71
C ARG A 215 2.51 -9.39 -13.35
N SER A 216 3.74 -9.63 -13.77
CA SER A 216 4.83 -8.65 -13.76
C SER A 216 5.30 -8.46 -15.19
N GLN A 217 5.59 -7.24 -15.66
CA GLN A 217 6.16 -7.10 -17.01
C GLN A 217 7.65 -7.47 -17.02
N SER A 218 8.40 -7.09 -15.97
CA SER A 218 9.86 -7.25 -15.95
C SER A 218 10.48 -7.88 -14.71
N GLY A 219 9.76 -7.97 -13.60
CA GLY A 219 10.31 -8.49 -12.34
C GLY A 219 10.10 -9.98 -12.12
N ARG A 220 10.77 -10.48 -11.10
CA ARG A 220 10.68 -11.87 -10.63
C ARG A 220 9.34 -12.09 -9.93
N ILE A 221 8.75 -13.26 -10.16
CA ILE A 221 7.60 -13.74 -9.41
C ILE A 221 8.04 -14.96 -8.62
N THR A 222 7.92 -14.89 -7.29
CA THR A 222 8.09 -16.03 -6.39
C THR A 222 6.73 -16.28 -5.71
N ALA A 223 6.22 -17.50 -5.77
CA ALA A 223 4.94 -17.82 -5.14
C ALA A 223 4.91 -19.23 -4.54
N THR A 224 4.32 -19.37 -3.35
CA THR A 224 3.94 -20.67 -2.79
C THR A 224 2.42 -20.86 -2.91
N VAL A 225 2.00 -21.92 -3.59
CA VAL A 225 0.59 -22.28 -3.75
C VAL A 225 0.28 -23.43 -2.79
N THR A 226 -0.63 -23.21 -1.85
CA THR A 226 -1.03 -24.17 -0.81
C THR A 226 -2.42 -24.76 -1.04
N GLY A 227 -3.22 -24.16 -1.93
CA GLY A 227 -4.59 -24.56 -2.25
C GLY A 227 -5.14 -23.82 -3.49
N GLY A 228 -6.40 -24.07 -3.84
CA GLY A 228 -7.06 -23.42 -4.98
C GLY A 228 -7.11 -24.28 -6.25
N LYS A 229 -7.62 -23.69 -7.34
CA LYS A 229 -7.81 -24.41 -8.62
C LYS A 229 -7.17 -23.70 -9.81
N ASN A 230 -7.20 -22.38 -9.88
CA ASN A 230 -6.77 -21.64 -11.06
C ASN A 230 -5.74 -20.58 -10.69
N HIS A 231 -4.47 -20.85 -11.00
CA HIS A 231 -3.39 -19.90 -10.78
C HIS A 231 -2.72 -19.56 -12.11
N GLN A 232 -2.62 -18.26 -12.39
CA GLN A 232 -1.95 -17.71 -13.55
C GLN A 232 -0.83 -16.80 -13.08
N PHE A 233 0.39 -17.13 -13.50
CA PHE A 233 1.60 -16.34 -13.24
C PHE A 233 2.24 -15.98 -14.58
N SER A 234 2.54 -14.71 -14.82
CA SER A 234 3.14 -14.27 -16.07
C SER A 234 4.20 -13.21 -15.84
N SER A 235 5.42 -13.49 -16.27
CA SER A 235 6.50 -12.50 -16.37
C SER A 235 7.20 -12.61 -17.72
N PRO A 236 6.94 -11.70 -18.69
CA PRO A 236 7.54 -11.76 -20.02
C PRO A 236 9.07 -11.69 -20.04
N THR A 237 9.69 -10.98 -19.09
CA THR A 237 11.15 -10.83 -19.04
C THR A 237 11.79 -11.21 -17.72
N GLY A 238 11.01 -11.41 -16.66
CA GLY A 238 11.51 -11.84 -15.35
C GLY A 238 11.33 -13.34 -15.12
N VAL A 239 11.99 -13.85 -14.07
CA VAL A 239 11.93 -15.27 -13.70
C VAL A 239 10.66 -15.57 -12.92
N VAL A 240 10.05 -16.73 -13.17
CA VAL A 240 8.89 -17.22 -12.41
C VAL A 240 9.27 -18.50 -11.66
N ASP A 241 9.38 -18.38 -10.34
CA ASP A 241 9.70 -19.47 -9.41
C ASP A 241 8.43 -19.81 -8.60
N ILE A 242 7.91 -21.03 -8.74
CA ILE A 242 6.66 -21.46 -8.09
C ILE A 242 6.91 -22.73 -7.28
N THR A 243 6.53 -22.68 -6.01
CA THR A 243 6.52 -23.82 -5.09
C THR A 243 5.07 -24.26 -4.86
N VAL A 244 4.79 -25.56 -4.98
CA VAL A 244 3.45 -26.11 -4.71
C VAL A 244 3.51 -27.04 -3.50
N GLU A 245 2.74 -26.73 -2.47
CA GLU A 245 2.67 -27.48 -1.22
C GLU A 245 1.47 -28.44 -1.15
N TYR A 246 1.66 -29.55 -0.44
CA TYR A 246 0.87 -30.79 -0.47
C TYR A 246 -0.59 -30.68 -0.01
N THR A 247 -1.00 -29.56 0.59
CA THR A 247 -2.42 -29.33 0.94
C THR A 247 -3.30 -28.96 -0.25
N ALA A 248 -2.71 -28.78 -1.45
CA ALA A 248 -3.47 -28.38 -2.60
C ALA A 248 -4.31 -29.54 -3.17
N PRO A 249 -5.58 -29.31 -3.57
CA PRO A 249 -6.44 -30.33 -4.17
C PRO A 249 -5.81 -30.92 -5.46
N PRO A 250 -6.17 -32.15 -5.88
CA PRO A 250 -5.63 -32.76 -7.10
C PRO A 250 -5.97 -32.01 -8.42
N ASP A 251 -6.84 -31.00 -8.36
CA ASP A 251 -7.36 -30.26 -9.52
C ASP A 251 -6.69 -28.88 -9.75
N VAL A 252 -5.51 -28.66 -9.18
CA VAL A 252 -4.78 -27.38 -9.30
C VAL A 252 -4.21 -27.20 -10.71
N LYS A 253 -4.59 -26.11 -11.37
CA LYS A 253 -4.03 -25.68 -12.65
C LYS A 253 -3.16 -24.45 -12.44
N ILE A 254 -1.89 -24.57 -12.77
CA ILE A 254 -0.93 -23.46 -12.73
C ILE A 254 -0.45 -23.19 -14.14
N GLN A 255 -0.75 -22.00 -14.65
CA GLN A 255 -0.21 -21.51 -15.91
C GLN A 255 0.90 -20.51 -15.61
N ALA A 256 2.13 -20.88 -15.96
CA ALA A 256 3.29 -20.01 -15.83
C ALA A 256 3.87 -19.72 -17.22
N SER A 257 3.96 -18.44 -17.58
CA SER A 257 4.54 -18.00 -18.85
C SER A 257 5.72 -17.08 -18.63
N ASP A 258 6.85 -17.47 -19.20
CA ASP A 258 8.08 -16.68 -19.30
C ASP A 258 8.62 -16.82 -20.74
N ILE A 259 8.85 -15.70 -21.41
CA ILE A 259 9.33 -15.68 -22.80
C ILE A 259 10.86 -15.85 -22.85
N ARG A 260 11.59 -15.51 -21.78
CA ARG A 260 13.05 -15.34 -21.78
C ARG A 260 13.78 -16.18 -20.73
N GLY A 261 13.14 -16.54 -19.63
CA GLY A 261 13.72 -17.28 -18.53
C GLY A 261 13.08 -18.66 -18.31
N PRO A 262 13.69 -19.46 -17.43
CA PRO A 262 13.16 -20.76 -17.05
C PRO A 262 12.04 -20.61 -16.01
N VAL A 263 10.88 -21.19 -16.27
CA VAL A 263 9.92 -21.50 -15.20
C VAL A 263 10.50 -22.67 -14.39
N ARG A 264 10.70 -22.48 -13.09
CA ARG A 264 11.23 -23.51 -12.18
C ARG A 264 10.15 -23.95 -11.20
N PRO A 265 9.32 -24.92 -11.57
CA PRO A 265 8.39 -25.48 -10.62
C PRO A 265 9.12 -26.42 -9.67
N THR A 266 8.94 -26.20 -8.37
CA THR A 266 9.29 -27.19 -7.36
C THR A 266 7.99 -27.83 -6.89
N LEU A 267 7.74 -29.05 -7.35
CA LEU A 267 6.61 -29.85 -6.92
C LEU A 267 7.07 -30.76 -5.77
N SER A 268 6.33 -30.71 -4.67
CA SER A 268 6.41 -31.76 -3.66
C SER A 268 5.73 -33.02 -4.20
N GLU A 269 4.48 -32.94 -4.68
CA GLU A 269 3.74 -33.93 -5.49
C GLU A 269 2.60 -33.24 -6.29
N GLY A 270 2.19 -33.74 -7.47
CA GLY A 270 1.05 -33.19 -8.25
C GLY A 270 1.22 -33.12 -9.78
N PHE A 271 0.15 -32.74 -10.50
CA PHE A 271 0.19 -32.46 -11.94
C PHE A 271 0.37 -30.96 -12.17
N LEU A 272 1.39 -30.60 -12.94
CA LEU A 272 1.65 -29.23 -13.33
C LEU A 272 1.63 -29.10 -14.84
N GLU A 273 0.70 -28.30 -15.36
CA GLU A 273 0.63 -27.97 -16.77
C GLU A 273 1.46 -26.72 -17.06
N VAL A 274 2.77 -26.88 -17.25
CA VAL A 274 3.63 -25.77 -17.65
C VAL A 274 3.46 -25.47 -19.14
N ASN A 275 2.61 -24.49 -19.45
CA ASN A 275 2.47 -23.96 -20.81
C ASN A 275 3.57 -22.93 -21.11
N GLN A 276 4.77 -23.42 -21.47
CA GLN A 276 5.84 -22.55 -21.96
C GLN A 276 5.56 -22.12 -23.40
N HIS A 277 5.01 -20.91 -23.58
CA HIS A 277 4.90 -20.32 -24.91
C HIS A 277 6.26 -19.79 -25.37
N ARG A 278 7.12 -20.69 -25.86
CA ARG A 278 8.36 -20.31 -26.52
C ARG A 278 8.01 -19.77 -27.91
N PRO A 279 8.19 -18.46 -28.21
CA PRO A 279 7.99 -17.99 -29.58
C PRO A 279 8.90 -18.82 -30.49
N PRO A 280 8.45 -19.20 -31.70
CA PRO A 280 9.26 -19.97 -32.63
C PRO A 280 10.58 -19.23 -32.81
N SER A 281 11.69 -19.86 -32.40
CA SER A 281 13.04 -19.36 -32.58
C SER A 281 13.17 -18.87 -34.02
N ALA A 282 13.21 -17.56 -34.23
CA ALA A 282 13.56 -17.00 -35.53
C ALA A 282 14.94 -17.58 -35.88
N ALA A 283 14.97 -18.48 -36.86
CA ALA A 283 16.20 -19.09 -37.32
C ALA A 283 17.19 -17.97 -37.63
N ALA A 284 18.32 -17.97 -36.92
CA ALA A 284 19.39 -17.00 -37.05
C ALA A 284 19.81 -16.90 -38.53
N SER A 285 19.25 -15.92 -39.22
CA SER A 285 19.64 -15.54 -40.57
C SER A 285 20.78 -14.55 -40.37
N GLY A 286 21.99 -15.02 -40.66
CA GLY A 286 23.20 -14.23 -40.52
C GLY A 286 23.23 -12.99 -41.41
N LEU A 287 24.26 -12.15 -41.18
CA LEU A 287 24.67 -10.89 -41.83
C LEU A 287 24.43 -9.68 -40.90
N GLY A 288 25.41 -8.87 -40.53
CA GLY A 288 26.81 -8.77 -40.95
C GLY A 288 27.53 -7.76 -40.05
N ALA A 289 28.85 -7.87 -40.02
CA ALA A 289 29.75 -7.01 -39.25
C ALA A 289 29.74 -5.56 -39.78
N GLY A 290 29.70 -4.60 -38.85
CA GLY A 290 29.92 -3.18 -39.13
C GLY A 290 30.34 -2.44 -37.86
N GLN A 291 31.64 -2.15 -37.74
CA GLN A 291 32.25 -1.26 -36.75
C GLN A 291 31.70 0.17 -36.87
N ALA A 292 31.56 0.89 -35.74
CA ALA A 292 32.21 2.18 -35.53
C ALA A 292 31.99 2.71 -34.10
N ALA A 293 33.03 3.36 -33.60
CA ALA A 293 33.21 3.90 -32.26
C ALA A 293 32.49 5.24 -32.02
N GLY A 294 32.32 5.59 -30.74
CA GLY A 294 32.02 6.96 -30.32
C GLY A 294 31.80 7.06 -28.81
N GLY A 295 32.82 7.53 -28.09
CA GLY A 295 32.77 7.75 -26.64
C GLY A 295 31.99 9.01 -26.24
N GLY A 296 31.51 9.04 -25.00
CA GLY A 296 30.83 10.18 -24.40
C GLY A 296 30.80 10.09 -22.87
N ALA A 297 31.21 11.18 -22.23
CA ALA A 297 31.62 11.34 -20.84
C ALA A 297 30.63 10.92 -19.73
N ALA A 298 31.20 10.42 -18.65
CA ALA A 298 30.56 10.26 -17.34
C ALA A 298 30.59 11.58 -16.55
N GLY A 299 29.45 11.98 -16.00
CA GLY A 299 29.31 13.04 -15.01
C GLY A 299 28.43 12.55 -13.86
N GLY A 300 29.04 12.07 -12.79
CA GLY A 300 28.35 11.61 -11.58
C GLY A 300 28.12 12.78 -10.62
N SER A 301 26.86 13.02 -10.25
CA SER A 301 26.44 13.90 -9.16
C SER A 301 26.04 13.02 -7.97
N ALA A 302 26.74 13.18 -6.85
CA ALA A 302 26.44 12.51 -5.60
C ALA A 302 25.59 13.44 -4.72
N ALA A 303 24.31 13.10 -4.54
CA ALA A 303 23.45 13.72 -3.54
C ALA A 303 23.42 12.84 -2.28
N ALA A 304 23.96 13.37 -1.18
CA ALA A 304 23.91 12.75 0.13
C ALA A 304 22.54 12.99 0.79
N GLY A 305 21.77 11.93 1.02
CA GLY A 305 20.54 11.97 1.81
C GLY A 305 20.86 11.75 3.29
N ALA A 306 20.62 12.76 4.12
CA ALA A 306 20.69 12.67 5.57
C ALA A 306 19.44 11.96 6.11
N ALA A 307 19.63 10.84 6.80
CA ALA A 307 18.58 10.17 7.55
C ALA A 307 18.34 10.93 8.87
N ALA A 308 17.14 11.48 9.04
CA ALA A 308 16.70 12.07 10.31
C ALA A 308 16.16 10.97 11.22
N THR A 309 16.81 10.80 12.37
CA THR A 309 16.39 9.89 13.45
C THR A 309 15.14 10.45 14.15
N ARG A 310 13.98 9.77 14.02
CA ARG A 310 12.75 10.15 14.76
C ARG A 310 12.93 9.84 16.25
N ALA A 311 12.71 10.86 17.08
CA ALA A 311 12.65 10.77 18.53
C ALA A 311 11.34 10.12 18.96
N GLY A 312 11.40 9.20 19.93
CA GLY A 312 10.22 8.54 20.49
C GLY A 312 9.36 9.53 21.28
N GLU A 313 8.12 9.70 20.85
CA GLU A 313 7.13 10.53 21.55
C GLU A 313 6.25 9.71 22.48
N ARG A 314 5.95 10.32 23.63
CA ARG A 314 5.06 9.84 24.67
C ARG A 314 3.62 9.91 24.17
N ARG A 315 2.99 8.76 23.96
CA ARG A 315 1.54 8.64 23.76
C ARG A 315 0.83 9.03 25.06
N ALA A 316 0.25 10.22 25.11
CA ALA A 316 -0.76 10.56 26.12
C ALA A 316 -2.09 10.00 25.61
N ALA A 317 -2.61 8.97 26.29
CA ALA A 317 -3.91 8.39 26.02
C ALA A 317 -4.99 9.48 26.11
N ILE A 318 -5.88 9.54 25.12
CA ILE A 318 -7.10 10.32 25.21
C ILE A 318 -8.07 9.45 26.04
N GLU A 319 -8.68 10.01 27.09
CA GLU A 319 -9.62 9.26 27.92
C GLU A 319 -10.91 9.05 27.12
N CYS A 320 -11.18 7.78 26.77
CA CYS A 320 -12.43 7.29 26.19
C CYS A 320 -13.57 7.23 27.22
#